data_AF-A0A5J4TR58-F1
#
_entry.id   AF-A0A5J4TR58-F1
#
_cell.length_a   1.000
_cell.length_b   1.000
_cell.length_c   1.000
_cell.angle_alpha   90.00
_cell.angle_beta   90.00
_cell.angle_gamma   90.00
#
_symmetry.space_group_name_H-M   'P 1'
#
loop_
_entity.id
_entity.type
_entity.pdbx_description
1 polymer ?
#
loop_
_entity_poly.entity_id
_entity_poly.type
_entity_poly.pdbx_seq_one_letter_code
_entity_poly.pdbx_strand_id
1 'polypeptide(L)'
;GENPHARGWEKIVYYRKMGDIGHNGGNWVVGNQPFIFAQQNVAMELNMDSNPRTLTFFVNNEEQQNYVTNIPQVVRFWAYCWNLNTQFKINKFEYLSTPTAKHGENTHAYEYGTTWKKYCSIQ
;
A
#
# COMPACT_ATOMS: atom_id res chain seq x y z
N GLY A 1 2.10 12.97 -18.78
CA GLY A 1 2.37 13.03 -17.32
C GLY A 1 3.78 12.57 -17.07
N GLU A 2 4.45 13.11 -16.04
CA GLU A 2 5.78 12.64 -15.61
C GLU A 2 5.71 11.20 -15.06
N ASN A 3 6.77 10.42 -15.25
CA ASN A 3 6.87 9.10 -14.63
C ASN A 3 6.89 9.22 -13.10
N PRO A 4 6.26 8.31 -12.34
CA PRO A 4 6.21 8.39 -10.88
C PRO A 4 7.58 8.43 -10.20
N HIS A 5 8.56 7.71 -10.76
CA HIS A 5 9.94 7.68 -10.27
C HIS A 5 10.78 8.89 -10.70
N ALA A 6 10.24 9.81 -11.51
CA ALA A 6 10.97 11.00 -11.96
C ALA A 6 11.45 11.88 -10.80
N ARG A 7 10.81 11.76 -9.63
CA ARG A 7 11.17 12.50 -8.40
C ARG A 7 11.91 11.66 -7.37
N GLY A 8 12.31 10.44 -7.71
CA GLY A 8 13.05 9.52 -6.83
C GLY A 8 12.21 8.34 -6.33
N TRP A 9 12.86 7.18 -6.20
CA TRP A 9 12.24 5.93 -5.72
C TRP A 9 11.95 5.97 -4.21
N GLU A 10 12.70 6.78 -3.48
CA GLU A 10 12.53 7.09 -2.06
C GLU A 10 11.21 7.80 -1.76
N LYS A 11 10.45 8.21 -2.78
CA LYS A 11 9.16 8.88 -2.62
C LYS A 11 7.96 8.00 -2.89
N ILE A 12 8.16 6.73 -3.24
CA ILE A 12 7.10 5.85 -3.72
C ILE A 12 6.89 4.71 -2.74
N VAL A 13 5.63 4.50 -2.36
CA VAL A 13 5.16 3.25 -1.77
C VAL A 13 4.49 2.44 -2.88
N TYR A 14 4.90 1.19 -3.02
CA TYR A 14 4.33 0.23 -3.95
C TYR A 14 3.43 -0.76 -3.22
N TYR A 15 2.35 -1.16 -3.88
CA TYR A 15 1.55 -2.34 -3.53
C TYR A 15 1.30 -3.14 -4.81
N ARG A 16 1.83 -4.36 -4.89
CA ARG A 16 1.81 -5.17 -6.12
C ARG A 16 0.77 -6.29 -6.03
N LYS A 17 0.40 -6.86 -7.18
CA LYS A 17 -0.60 -7.93 -7.29
C LYS A 17 -0.34 -9.17 -6.43
N MET A 18 0.90 -9.43 -6.03
CA MET A 18 1.24 -10.54 -5.14
C MET A 18 1.04 -10.18 -3.65
N GLY A 19 0.46 -9.02 -3.35
CA GLY A 19 0.25 -8.50 -2.00
C GLY A 19 1.47 -7.77 -1.43
N ASP A 20 2.63 -7.90 -2.06
CA ASP A 20 3.84 -7.32 -1.51
C ASP A 20 3.84 -5.78 -1.56
N ILE A 21 4.42 -5.18 -0.51
CA ILE A 21 4.68 -3.74 -0.44
C ILE A 21 6.17 -3.46 -0.63
N GLY A 22 6.51 -2.29 -1.15
CA GLY A 22 7.89 -1.87 -1.30
C GLY A 22 8.05 -0.37 -1.24
N HIS A 23 9.24 0.08 -0.86
CA HIS A 23 9.58 1.50 -0.74
C HIS A 23 11.07 1.71 -0.97
N ASN A 24 11.45 2.89 -1.50
CA ASN A 24 12.84 3.34 -1.61
C ASN A 24 13.78 2.39 -2.37
N GLY A 25 13.27 1.74 -3.43
CA GLY A 25 14.05 0.74 -4.19
C GLY A 25 14.55 -0.44 -3.32
N GLY A 26 13.99 -0.60 -2.12
CA GLY A 26 14.34 -1.63 -1.15
C GLY A 26 13.72 -2.98 -1.47
N ASN A 27 13.75 -3.88 -0.48
CA ASN A 27 13.20 -5.21 -0.62
C ASN A 27 11.67 -5.18 -0.65
N TRP A 28 11.08 -6.19 -1.30
CA TRP A 28 9.65 -6.45 -1.24
C TRP A 28 9.31 -7.12 0.09
N VAL A 29 8.39 -6.52 0.82
CA VAL A 29 7.82 -7.05 2.05
C VAL A 29 6.61 -7.90 1.66
N VAL A 30 6.60 -9.16 2.11
CA VAL A 30 5.54 -10.14 1.83
C VAL A 30 4.58 -10.29 3.01
N GLY A 31 3.51 -11.08 2.84
CA GLY A 31 2.60 -11.47 3.92
C GLY A 31 1.18 -10.91 3.80
N ASN A 32 0.96 -9.92 2.95
CA ASN A 32 -0.40 -9.56 2.55
C ASN A 32 -0.93 -10.55 1.52
N GLN A 33 -2.25 -10.61 1.37
CA GLN A 33 -2.92 -11.44 0.39
C GLN A 33 -2.68 -10.95 -1.05
N PRO A 34 -2.47 -11.86 -2.01
CA PRO A 34 -2.42 -11.51 -3.43
C PRO A 34 -3.81 -11.19 -3.99
N PHE A 35 -3.85 -10.30 -4.98
CA PHE A 35 -5.03 -9.96 -5.78
C PHE A 35 -4.77 -10.24 -7.26
N ILE A 36 -4.74 -11.52 -7.63
CA ILE A 36 -4.36 -11.99 -8.97
C ILE A 36 -5.53 -12.50 -9.80
N PHE A 37 -6.72 -12.60 -9.21
CA PHE A 37 -7.93 -13.06 -9.86
C PHE A 37 -8.80 -11.88 -10.33
N ALA A 38 -9.65 -12.15 -11.32
CA ALA A 38 -10.60 -11.16 -11.80
C ALA A 38 -11.60 -10.78 -10.68
N GLN A 39 -12.10 -9.54 -10.73
CA GLN A 39 -13.15 -9.02 -9.85
C GLN A 39 -12.77 -8.90 -8.36
N GLN A 40 -11.48 -8.97 -8.01
CA GLN A 40 -11.01 -8.59 -6.69
C GLN A 40 -10.95 -7.06 -6.54
N ASN A 41 -11.30 -6.56 -5.36
CA ASN A 41 -11.21 -5.14 -5.02
C ASN A 41 -9.97 -4.88 -4.18
N VAL A 42 -9.22 -3.84 -4.54
CA VAL A 42 -8.15 -3.29 -3.70
C VAL A 42 -8.58 -1.91 -3.23
N ALA A 43 -8.50 -1.66 -1.93
CA ALA A 43 -8.69 -0.34 -1.36
C ALA A 43 -7.41 0.14 -0.65
N MET A 44 -7.25 1.46 -0.63
CA MET A 44 -6.20 2.15 0.12
C MET A 44 -6.89 3.13 1.05
N GLU A 45 -6.69 2.99 2.35
CA GLU A 45 -7.09 3.97 3.35
C GLU A 45 -5.88 4.80 3.74
N LEU A 46 -5.95 6.11 3.47
CA LEU A 46 -4.93 7.06 3.86
C LEU A 46 -5.46 7.91 5.01
N ASN A 47 -4.96 7.65 6.23
CA ASN A 47 -5.30 8.45 7.39
C ASN A 47 -4.31 9.62 7.52
N MET A 48 -4.75 10.80 7.07
CA MET A 48 -3.94 12.02 7.12
C MET A 48 -4.07 12.79 8.45
N ASP A 49 -5.05 12.42 9.27
CA ASP A 49 -5.36 13.08 10.55
C ASP A 49 -4.66 12.40 11.75
N SER A 50 -4.20 11.15 11.58
CA SER A 50 -3.46 10.44 12.61
C SER A 50 -2.01 10.90 12.74
N ASN A 51 -1.42 10.68 13.91
CA ASN A 51 0.01 10.86 14.14
C ASN A 51 0.59 9.59 14.80
N PRO A 52 1.33 8.76 14.05
CA PRO A 52 1.79 8.96 12.68
C PRO A 52 0.66 8.86 11.63
N ARG A 53 0.79 9.54 10.48
CA ARG A 53 -0.10 9.36 9.32
C ARG A 53 0.09 7.98 8.71
N THR A 54 -1.00 7.32 8.34
CA THR A 54 -0.96 5.91 7.91
C THR A 54 -1.51 5.69 6.51
N LEU A 55 -0.97 4.68 5.82
CA LEU A 55 -1.52 4.10 4.60
C LEU A 55 -1.76 2.61 4.82
N THR A 56 -3.01 2.19 4.72
CA THR A 56 -3.46 0.81 4.94
C THR A 56 -4.07 0.25 3.66
N PHE A 57 -3.81 -1.03 3.38
CA PHE A 57 -4.32 -1.72 2.20
C PHE A 57 -5.42 -2.70 2.58
N PHE A 58 -6.37 -2.91 1.67
CA PHE A 58 -7.42 -3.91 1.82
C PHE A 58 -7.56 -4.70 0.53
N VAL A 59 -7.81 -6.01 0.65
CA VAL A 59 -8.21 -6.89 -0.46
C VAL A 59 -9.59 -7.43 -0.13
N ASN A 60 -10.58 -7.18 -1.00
CA ASN A 60 -11.98 -7.59 -0.78
C ASN A 60 -12.55 -7.19 0.60
N ASN A 61 -12.20 -5.98 1.06
CA ASN A 61 -12.54 -5.42 2.38
C ASN A 61 -11.86 -6.10 3.57
N GLU A 62 -10.93 -7.03 3.36
CA GLU A 62 -10.06 -7.56 4.41
C GLU A 62 -8.83 -6.67 4.56
N GLU A 63 -8.63 -6.15 5.77
CA GLU A 63 -7.45 -5.34 6.11
C GLU A 63 -6.17 -6.18 6.00
N GLN A 64 -5.15 -5.62 5.36
CA GLN A 64 -3.88 -6.31 5.14
C GLN A 64 -2.90 -6.05 6.29
N GLN A 65 -2.14 -7.09 6.66
CA GLN A 65 -1.29 -7.05 7.86
C GLN A 65 -0.15 -6.02 7.79
N ASN A 66 0.38 -5.73 6.61
CA ASN A 66 1.47 -4.77 6.44
C ASN A 66 0.92 -3.42 6.00
N TYR A 67 1.17 -2.39 6.80
CA TYR A 67 0.76 -1.01 6.54
C TYR A 67 1.94 -0.04 6.69
N VAL A 68 1.77 1.19 6.21
CA VAL A 68 2.84 2.19 6.18
C VAL A 68 2.53 3.32 7.14
N THR A 69 3.53 3.76 7.89
CA THR A 69 3.47 4.91 8.82
C THR A 69 4.34 6.06 8.34
N ASN A 70 4.16 7.24 8.95
CA ASN A 70 4.90 8.47 8.64
C ASN A 70 4.74 8.94 7.18
N ILE A 71 3.57 8.72 6.58
CA ILE A 71 3.25 9.20 5.23
C ILE A 71 3.43 10.73 5.16
N PRO A 72 4.05 11.29 4.09
CA PRO A 72 4.19 12.74 3.93
C PRO A 72 2.84 13.46 3.78
N GLN A 73 2.82 14.77 4.10
CA GLN A 73 1.61 15.60 4.05
C GLN A 73 1.01 15.75 2.64
N VAL A 74 1.83 15.58 1.60
CA VAL A 74 1.40 15.69 0.19
C VAL A 74 1.65 14.36 -0.49
N VAL A 75 0.58 13.75 -0.99
CA VAL A 75 0.63 12.46 -1.70
C VAL A 75 -0.01 12.57 -3.08
N ARG A 76 0.29 11.60 -3.94
CA ARG A 76 -0.37 11.40 -5.22
C ARG A 76 -0.65 9.92 -5.38
N PHE A 77 -1.83 9.60 -5.93
CA PHE A 77 -2.19 8.23 -6.26
C PHE A 77 -1.81 7.94 -7.71
N TRP A 78 -1.35 6.72 -7.95
CA TRP A 78 -1.04 6.21 -9.28
C TRP A 78 -1.39 4.73 -9.36
N ALA A 79 -1.89 4.31 -10.51
CA ALA A 79 -2.15 2.92 -10.82
C ALA A 79 -1.35 2.53 -12.06
N TYR A 80 -0.74 1.35 -12.02
CA TYR A 80 0.11 0.86 -13.09
C TYR A 80 -0.33 -0.52 -13.57
N CYS A 81 -0.70 -0.62 -14.85
CA CYS A 81 -1.08 -1.86 -15.49
C CYS A 81 0.07 -2.35 -16.37
N TRP A 82 0.81 -3.35 -15.90
CA TRP A 82 1.94 -3.93 -16.66
C TRP A 82 1.49 -4.86 -17.80
N ASN A 83 0.50 -5.71 -17.52
CA ASN A 83 0.05 -6.71 -18.47
C ASN A 83 -0.89 -6.09 -19.53
N LEU A 84 -0.76 -6.53 -20.78
CA LEU A 84 -1.66 -6.15 -21.86
C LEU A 84 -3.12 -6.48 -21.49
N ASN A 85 -4.06 -5.64 -21.90
CA ASN A 85 -5.50 -5.76 -21.62
C ASN A 85 -5.87 -5.78 -20.12
N THR A 86 -4.97 -5.36 -19.24
CA THR A 86 -5.32 -5.13 -17.83
C THR A 86 -6.08 -3.82 -17.69
N GLN A 87 -7.21 -3.88 -17.00
CA GLN A 87 -8.02 -2.73 -16.68
C GLN A 87 -8.40 -2.74 -15.21
N PHE A 88 -8.66 -1.56 -14.67
CA PHE A 88 -9.27 -1.39 -13.36
C PHE A 88 -10.38 -0.35 -13.46
N LYS A 89 -11.28 -0.37 -12.48
CA LYS A 89 -12.32 0.64 -12.32
C LYS A 89 -12.21 1.21 -10.91
N ILE A 90 -12.31 2.53 -10.79
CA ILE A 90 -12.46 3.19 -9.49
C ILE A 90 -13.92 3.02 -9.08
N ASN A 91 -14.17 2.20 -8.07
CA ASN A 91 -15.52 1.96 -7.54
C ASN A 91 -15.92 3.00 -6.50
N LYS A 92 -14.95 3.50 -5.71
CA LYS A 92 -15.15 4.50 -4.66
C LYS A 92 -13.92 5.38 -4.52
N PHE A 93 -14.15 6.66 -4.24
CA PHE A 93 -13.15 7.63 -3.82
C PHE A 93 -13.86 8.62 -2.88
N GLU A 94 -13.74 8.38 -1.58
CA GLU A 94 -14.53 9.07 -0.57
C GLU A 94 -13.67 9.49 0.62
N TYR A 95 -14.10 10.55 1.31
CA TYR A 95 -13.54 10.94 2.59
C TYR A 95 -14.30 10.19 3.70
N LEU A 96 -13.55 9.61 4.63
CA LEU A 96 -14.10 8.93 5.81
C LEU A 96 -13.87 9.79 7.04
N SER A 97 -14.92 10.07 7.81
CA SER A 97 -14.80 10.85 9.06
C SER A 97 -14.13 10.08 10.20
N THR A 98 -14.08 8.76 10.09
CA THR A 98 -13.42 7.85 11.04
C THR A 98 -12.66 6.78 10.26
N PRO A 99 -11.44 6.42 10.66
CA PRO A 99 -10.68 5.36 10.01
C PRO A 99 -11.40 4.02 10.15
N THR A 100 -11.30 3.18 9.11
CA THR A 100 -11.78 1.80 9.15
C THR A 100 -10.69 0.80 9.48
N ALA A 101 -9.42 1.15 9.20
CA ALA A 101 -8.27 0.36 9.59
C ALA A 101 -8.19 0.24 11.12
N LYS A 102 -7.99 -0.98 11.61
CA LYS A 102 -7.96 -1.31 13.04
C LYS A 102 -6.55 -1.56 13.55
N HIS A 103 -5.64 -2.01 12.69
CA HIS A 103 -4.26 -2.39 13.04
C HIS A 103 -4.21 -3.35 14.24
N GLY A 104 -4.86 -4.51 14.10
CA GLY A 104 -4.96 -5.51 15.15
C GLY A 104 -3.64 -6.23 15.48
N GLU A 105 -3.75 -7.27 16.30
CA GLU A 105 -2.63 -8.15 16.62
C GLU A 105 -2.05 -8.79 15.33
N ASN A 106 -0.72 -8.94 15.28
CA ASN A 106 0.04 -9.45 14.12
C ASN A 106 0.10 -8.52 12.89
N THR A 107 -0.27 -7.25 13.03
CA THR A 107 0.00 -6.23 12.00
C THR A 107 1.42 -5.67 12.12
N HIS A 108 1.98 -5.25 10.99
CA HIS A 108 3.36 -4.77 10.88
C HIS A 108 3.38 -3.39 10.24
N ALA A 109 3.87 -2.40 10.99
CA ALA A 109 4.08 -1.04 10.53
C ALA A 109 5.44 -0.90 9.84
N TYR A 110 5.44 -0.28 8.66
CA TYR A 110 6.66 0.06 7.94
C TYR A 110 6.80 1.57 7.78
N GLU A 111 7.88 2.13 8.30
CA GLU A 111 8.08 3.57 8.30
C GLU A 111 8.50 4.08 6.92
N TYR A 112 7.74 5.03 6.37
CA TYR A 112 8.11 5.75 5.15
C TYR A 112 9.46 6.47 5.32
N GLY A 113 10.28 6.48 4.27
CA GLY A 113 11.62 7.06 4.26
C GLY A 113 12.71 6.13 4.79
N THR A 114 12.36 4.92 5.22
CA THR A 114 13.30 3.90 5.71
C THR A 114 13.42 2.72 4.75
N THR A 115 14.51 1.95 4.86
CA THR A 115 14.66 0.70 4.10
C THR A 115 13.92 -0.43 4.81
N TRP A 116 12.98 -1.07 4.11
CA TRP A 116 12.25 -2.20 4.66
C TRP A 116 13.03 -3.51 4.44
N LYS A 117 13.29 -4.23 5.52
CA LYS A 117 13.99 -5.53 5.48
C LYS A 117 12.98 -6.66 5.42
N LYS A 118 13.33 -7.72 4.70
CA LYS A 118 12.55 -8.96 4.65
C LYS A 118 12.61 -9.64 6.02
N TYR A 119 11.49 -9.73 6.72
CA TYR A 119 11.35 -10.73 7.78
C TYR A 119 11.12 -12.08 7.09
N CYS A 120 12.20 -12.82 6.87
CA CYS A 120 12.06 -14.26 6.69
C CYS A 120 11.76 -14.81 8.08
N SER A 121 10.52 -15.24 8.32
CA SER A 121 10.24 -16.14 9.43
C SER A 121 11.13 -17.37 9.21
N ILE A 122 12.19 -17.50 10.02
CA ILE A 122 12.89 -18.77 10.16
C ILE A 122 11.92 -19.63 10.96
N GLN A 123 11.33 -20.62 10.28
CA GLN A 123 10.69 -21.76 10.93
C GLN A 123 11.77 -22.82 11.20
#